data_AF-A0A3P1XSF8-F1
#
_entry.id   AF-A0A3P1XSF8-F1
#
_cell.length_a   1.000
_cell.length_b   1.000
_cell.length_c   1.000
_cell.angle_alpha   90.00
_cell.angle_beta   90.00
_cell.angle_gamma   90.00
#
_symmetry.space_group_name_H-M   'P 1'
#
loop_
_entity.id
_entity.type
_entity.pdbx_description
1 polymer ?
#
loop_
_entity_poly.entity_id
_entity_poly.type
_entity_poly.pdbx_seq_one_letter_code
_entity_poly.pdbx_strand_id
1 'polypeptide(L)'
;MFQEEEAYDTAPVAEASIDDLNGESYHSAFERIIRQGSKMFTGAETDAERLHKLRVLTRSGEVTLAGYLTYCNYPQELFPKLEIDVAVYPGTQKSDSSKIRFVDRKVCDGAIPVMVQDAVIKALQNLKTTTLVKGVAAEDVPEIPETVLREAITNAVMHRDYSPARQNEAVNVEIYADRVVVTNPGSLLQNQTVENLTTDAKSVLRNPCRGTRDRESRCPKSRRNTAHRCATSSAQRALRY
;
A
#
# COMPACT_ATOMS: atom_id res chain seq x y z
N MET A 1 -19.27 2.91 -23.50
CA MET A 1 -17.95 2.46 -24.00
C MET A 1 -17.14 2.13 -22.77
N PHE A 2 -17.04 0.85 -22.42
CA PHE A 2 -16.40 0.39 -21.19
C PHE A 2 -14.90 0.32 -21.44
N GLN A 3 -14.11 1.18 -20.80
CA GLN A 3 -12.66 1.03 -20.77
C GLN A 3 -12.34 -0.11 -19.79
N GLU A 4 -11.75 -1.20 -20.29
CA GLU A 4 -11.10 -2.19 -19.43
C GLU A 4 -9.97 -1.48 -18.69
N GLU A 5 -10.07 -1.33 -17.36
CA GLU A 5 -8.93 -0.87 -16.55
C GLU A 5 -7.85 -1.95 -16.59
N GLU A 6 -6.78 -1.71 -17.34
CA GLU A 6 -5.58 -2.55 -17.33
C GLU A 6 -4.90 -2.47 -15.96
N ALA A 7 -4.54 -3.64 -15.43
CA ALA A 7 -3.82 -3.76 -14.17
C ALA A 7 -2.33 -3.38 -14.36
N TYR A 8 -2.03 -2.08 -14.41
CA TYR A 8 -0.68 -1.55 -14.66
C TYR A 8 0.38 -2.02 -13.65
N ASP A 9 -0.02 -2.33 -12.42
CA ASP A 9 0.85 -2.87 -11.36
C ASP A 9 1.42 -4.27 -11.69
N THR A 10 0.73 -5.03 -12.53
CA THR A 10 1.17 -6.36 -13.00
C THR A 10 1.95 -6.32 -14.31
N ALA A 11 2.10 -5.15 -14.92
CA ALA A 11 2.89 -4.99 -16.13
C ALA A 11 4.38 -5.24 -15.84
N PRO A 12 5.11 -5.88 -16.78
CA PRO A 12 6.54 -6.04 -16.66
C PRO A 12 7.25 -4.69 -16.76
N VAL A 13 8.33 -4.52 -16.00
CA VAL A 13 9.25 -3.38 -16.11
C VAL A 13 10.43 -3.82 -16.97
N ALA A 14 10.52 -3.29 -18.19
CA ALA A 14 11.47 -3.76 -19.20
C ALA A 14 12.95 -3.67 -18.78
N GLU A 15 13.28 -2.70 -17.92
CA GLU A 15 14.65 -2.45 -17.44
C GLU A 15 14.98 -3.16 -16.12
N ALA A 16 14.02 -3.89 -15.51
CA ALA A 16 14.21 -4.53 -14.22
C ALA A 16 14.37 -6.05 -14.33
N SER A 17 15.33 -6.56 -13.57
CA SER A 17 15.64 -7.99 -13.45
C SER A 17 15.47 -8.47 -12.00
N ILE A 18 15.50 -9.78 -11.81
CA ILE A 18 15.43 -10.38 -10.47
C ILE A 18 16.62 -9.96 -9.59
N ASP A 19 17.77 -9.63 -10.22
CA ASP A 19 19.00 -9.24 -9.52
C ASP A 19 18.88 -7.83 -8.91
N ASP A 20 17.95 -7.01 -9.39
CA ASP A 20 17.64 -5.69 -8.81
C ASP A 20 16.75 -5.78 -7.56
N LEU A 21 16.20 -6.96 -7.27
CA LEU A 21 15.38 -7.21 -6.11
C LEU A 21 16.25 -7.52 -4.89
N ASN A 22 15.92 -6.90 -3.76
CA ASN A 22 16.57 -7.18 -2.49
C ASN A 22 16.18 -8.57 -1.97
N GLY A 23 17.16 -9.47 -2.00
CA GLY A 23 17.12 -10.81 -1.41
C GLY A 23 16.47 -10.87 -0.04
N GLU A 24 17.06 -10.15 0.92
CA GLU A 24 16.64 -10.17 2.32
C GLU A 24 15.17 -9.74 2.48
N SER A 25 14.74 -8.72 1.73
CA SER A 25 13.38 -8.20 1.77
C SER A 25 12.34 -9.23 1.34
N TYR A 26 12.53 -9.91 0.20
CA TYR A 26 11.54 -10.90 -0.24
C TYR A 26 11.64 -12.22 0.53
N HIS A 27 12.82 -12.61 1.02
CA HIS A 27 12.97 -13.77 1.91
C HIS A 27 12.22 -13.56 3.25
N SER A 28 12.35 -12.37 3.84
CA SER A 28 11.59 -11.99 5.05
C SER A 28 10.07 -12.06 4.79
N ALA A 29 9.62 -11.61 3.61
CA ALA A 29 8.23 -11.73 3.21
C ALA A 29 7.80 -13.21 3.07
N PHE A 30 8.65 -14.09 2.52
CA PHE A 30 8.36 -15.52 2.43
C PHE A 30 8.18 -16.13 3.81
N GLU A 31 9.12 -15.90 4.71
CA GLU A 31 9.07 -16.41 6.08
C GLU A 31 7.80 -15.98 6.78
N ARG A 32 7.43 -14.70 6.68
CA ARG A 32 6.23 -14.18 7.32
C ARG A 32 4.96 -14.84 6.79
N ILE A 33 4.86 -15.05 5.48
CA ILE A 33 3.72 -15.73 4.85
C ILE A 33 3.63 -17.21 5.29
N ILE A 34 4.78 -17.88 5.44
CA ILE A 34 4.86 -19.27 5.91
C ILE A 34 4.46 -19.36 7.39
N ARG A 35 4.98 -18.48 8.25
CA ARG A 35 4.65 -18.40 9.69
C ARG A 35 3.15 -18.15 9.93
N GLN A 36 2.49 -17.41 9.04
CA GLN A 36 1.04 -17.21 9.06
C GLN A 36 0.23 -18.45 8.62
N GLY A 37 0.88 -19.58 8.32
CA GLY A 37 0.22 -20.83 7.93
C GLY A 37 -0.38 -20.81 6.52
N SER A 38 0.10 -19.93 5.63
CA SER A 38 -0.47 -19.79 4.29
C SER A 38 0.00 -20.91 3.36
N LYS A 39 -0.95 -21.58 2.69
CA LYS A 39 -0.67 -22.58 1.61
C LYS A 39 -0.27 -21.96 0.26
N MET A 40 0.10 -20.67 0.26
CA MET A 40 0.38 -19.94 -0.98
C MET A 40 1.56 -20.54 -1.75
N PHE A 41 2.60 -20.95 -1.01
CA PHE A 41 3.81 -21.55 -1.57
C PHE A 41 3.74 -23.07 -1.68
N THR A 42 2.57 -23.69 -1.51
CA THR A 42 2.43 -25.13 -1.77
C THR A 42 2.82 -25.43 -3.21
N GLY A 43 3.76 -26.36 -3.38
CA GLY A 43 4.34 -26.75 -4.67
C GLY A 43 5.33 -25.73 -5.28
N ALA A 44 5.85 -24.78 -4.50
CA ALA A 44 7.00 -23.96 -4.91
C ALA A 44 8.26 -24.42 -4.17
N GLU A 45 9.26 -24.82 -4.94
CA GLU A 45 10.56 -25.29 -4.46
C GLU A 45 11.62 -24.19 -4.57
N THR A 46 11.49 -23.32 -5.58
CA THR A 46 12.44 -22.24 -5.88
C THR A 46 11.90 -20.85 -5.48
N ASP A 47 12.80 -19.88 -5.32
CA ASP A 47 12.41 -18.50 -5.03
C ASP A 47 11.69 -17.84 -6.20
N ALA A 48 12.10 -18.12 -7.44
CA ALA A 48 11.39 -17.65 -8.63
C ALA A 48 9.91 -18.11 -8.65
N GLU A 49 9.62 -19.35 -8.26
CA GLU A 49 8.24 -19.85 -8.15
C GLU A 49 7.46 -19.14 -7.03
N ARG A 50 8.11 -18.85 -5.90
CA ARG A 50 7.50 -18.08 -4.79
C ARG A 50 7.20 -16.65 -5.22
N LEU A 51 8.14 -15.99 -5.89
CA LEU A 51 7.98 -14.63 -6.43
C LEU A 51 6.89 -14.58 -7.50
N HIS A 52 6.82 -15.57 -8.40
CA HIS A 52 5.73 -15.69 -9.37
C HIS A 52 4.36 -15.88 -8.67
N LYS A 53 4.30 -16.71 -7.63
CA LYS A 53 3.06 -16.88 -6.82
C LYS A 53 2.65 -15.58 -6.13
N LEU A 54 3.60 -14.75 -5.71
CA LEU A 54 3.36 -13.40 -5.20
C LEU A 54 3.05 -12.37 -6.30
N ARG A 55 3.10 -12.75 -7.58
CA ARG A 55 3.05 -11.83 -8.72
C ARG A 55 4.08 -10.72 -8.65
N VAL A 56 5.24 -11.00 -8.05
CA VAL A 56 6.44 -10.18 -8.18
C VAL A 56 7.05 -10.38 -9.57
N LEU A 57 6.99 -11.62 -10.06
CA LEU A 57 7.37 -11.98 -11.42
C LEU A 57 6.14 -12.27 -12.28
N THR A 58 6.21 -11.94 -13.56
CA THR A 58 5.28 -12.39 -14.60
C THR A 58 5.45 -13.89 -14.85
N ARG A 59 4.55 -14.47 -15.66
CA ARG A 59 4.67 -15.89 -16.07
C ARG A 59 5.93 -16.17 -16.90
N SER A 60 6.45 -15.15 -17.59
CA SER A 60 7.70 -15.20 -18.36
C SER A 60 8.94 -15.00 -17.49
N GLY A 61 8.78 -14.69 -16.19
CA GLY A 61 9.90 -14.47 -15.27
C GLY A 61 10.39 -13.02 -15.20
N GLU A 62 9.70 -12.08 -15.83
CA GLU A 62 10.04 -10.66 -15.81
C GLU A 62 9.54 -10.00 -14.51
N VAL A 63 10.25 -8.99 -14.01
CA VAL A 63 9.83 -8.27 -12.81
C VAL A 63 8.63 -7.38 -13.12
N THR A 64 7.57 -7.51 -12.32
CA THR A 64 6.39 -6.66 -12.40
C THR A 64 6.62 -5.32 -11.71
N LEU A 65 5.87 -4.28 -12.08
CA LEU A 65 5.92 -2.97 -11.43
C LEU A 65 5.68 -3.07 -9.91
N ALA A 66 4.69 -3.86 -9.48
CA ALA A 66 4.43 -4.09 -8.06
C ALA A 66 5.62 -4.76 -7.36
N GLY A 67 6.22 -5.76 -8.00
CA GLY A 67 7.42 -6.43 -7.52
C GLY A 67 8.60 -5.48 -7.35
N TYR A 68 8.86 -4.70 -8.38
CA TYR A 68 9.91 -3.69 -8.41
C TYR A 68 9.73 -2.67 -7.29
N LEU A 69 8.55 -2.07 -7.16
CA LEU A 69 8.28 -1.06 -6.12
C LEU A 69 8.32 -1.60 -4.70
N THR A 70 8.07 -2.91 -4.51
CA THR A 70 8.01 -3.51 -3.17
C THR A 70 9.36 -4.05 -2.70
N TYR A 71 10.18 -4.57 -3.62
CA TYR A 71 11.37 -5.33 -3.26
C TYR A 71 12.67 -4.77 -3.85
N CYS A 72 12.63 -3.82 -4.79
CA CYS A 72 13.85 -3.13 -5.24
C CYS A 72 14.38 -2.20 -4.14
N ASN A 73 15.70 -2.06 -4.03
CA ASN A 73 16.32 -1.17 -3.05
C ASN A 73 15.92 0.30 -3.25
N TYR A 74 15.89 0.75 -4.52
CA TYR A 74 15.60 2.15 -4.84
C TYR A 74 14.78 2.27 -6.15
N PRO A 75 13.46 2.01 -6.10
CA PRO A 75 12.63 2.03 -7.31
C PRO A 75 12.50 3.41 -7.97
N GLN A 76 12.87 4.48 -7.27
CA GLN A 76 12.82 5.86 -7.78
C GLN A 76 13.86 6.14 -8.87
N GLU A 77 14.85 5.26 -9.08
CA GLU A 77 15.75 5.33 -10.24
C GLU A 77 14.97 5.29 -11.57
N LEU A 78 14.01 4.37 -11.68
CA LEU A 78 13.15 4.27 -12.87
C LEU A 78 11.87 5.09 -12.73
N PHE A 79 11.39 5.29 -11.50
CA PHE A 79 10.12 5.97 -11.28
C PHE A 79 10.22 7.06 -10.19
N PRO A 80 10.84 8.22 -10.50
CA PRO A 80 11.20 9.25 -9.50
C PRO A 80 10.03 9.86 -8.73
N LYS A 81 8.80 9.72 -9.23
CA LYS A 81 7.60 10.31 -8.64
C LYS A 81 6.71 9.29 -7.92
N LEU A 82 7.11 8.02 -7.88
CA LEU A 82 6.41 7.01 -7.07
C LEU A 82 6.94 7.07 -5.64
N GLU A 83 6.61 8.17 -4.98
CA GLU A 83 7.06 8.55 -3.64
C GLU A 83 5.86 8.93 -2.77
N ILE A 84 6.10 9.05 -1.45
CA ILE A 84 5.13 9.60 -0.50
C ILE A 84 5.65 10.95 -0.01
N ASP A 85 4.94 12.04 -0.31
CA ASP A 85 5.27 13.38 0.16
C ASP A 85 4.48 13.68 1.45
N VAL A 86 5.20 13.80 2.56
CA VAL A 86 4.63 14.17 3.86
C VAL A 86 4.88 15.66 4.08
N ALA A 87 3.80 16.44 4.18
CA ALA A 87 3.86 17.88 4.40
C ALA A 87 3.08 18.28 5.65
N VAL A 88 3.69 19.10 6.50
CA VAL A 88 3.11 19.57 7.76
C VAL A 88 2.84 21.06 7.65
N TYR A 89 1.58 21.43 7.87
CA TYR A 89 1.11 22.80 7.80
C TYR A 89 0.98 23.41 9.20
N PRO A 90 1.29 24.71 9.37
CA PRO A 90 1.23 25.36 10.68
C PRO A 90 -0.20 25.53 11.23
N GLY A 91 -1.21 25.42 10.37
CA GLY A 91 -2.59 25.67 10.73
C GLY A 91 -3.55 24.69 10.07
N THR A 92 -4.79 25.12 9.89
CA THR A 92 -5.88 24.27 9.39
C THR A 92 -6.09 24.39 7.88
N GLN A 93 -5.41 25.36 7.26
CA GLN A 93 -5.46 25.64 5.83
C GLN A 93 -4.05 25.67 5.22
N LYS A 94 -3.95 25.33 3.92
CA LYS A 94 -2.69 25.41 3.15
C LYS A 94 -2.10 26.82 3.05
N SER A 95 -2.93 27.83 3.30
CA SER A 95 -2.60 29.25 3.25
C SER A 95 -3.06 29.92 4.55
N ASP A 96 -2.67 29.38 5.70
CA ASP A 96 -2.73 30.19 6.91
C ASP A 96 -1.72 31.35 6.75
N SER A 97 -2.15 32.56 7.13
CA SER A 97 -1.56 33.88 6.84
C SER A 97 -0.13 34.14 7.34
N SER A 98 0.60 33.09 7.70
CA SER A 98 2.00 33.10 8.07
C SER A 98 2.92 33.08 6.83
N LYS A 99 4.12 33.68 6.94
CA LYS A 99 5.16 33.60 5.90
C LYS A 99 5.73 32.17 5.72
N ILE A 100 5.29 31.21 6.52
CA ILE A 100 5.81 29.84 6.56
C ILE A 100 4.87 28.94 5.77
N ARG A 101 5.37 28.33 4.69
CA ARG A 101 4.57 27.45 3.81
C ARG A 101 4.40 26.04 4.37
N PHE A 102 5.42 25.53 5.06
CA PHE A 102 5.45 24.21 5.69
C PHE A 102 6.24 24.32 6.99
N VAL A 103 5.74 23.72 8.07
CA VAL A 103 6.49 23.55 9.32
C VAL A 103 7.59 22.51 9.13
N ASP A 104 7.24 21.45 8.43
CA ASP A 104 8.09 20.30 8.19
C ASP A 104 7.63 19.65 6.87
N ARG A 105 8.56 19.06 6.13
CA ARG A 105 8.26 18.31 4.91
C ARG A 105 9.31 17.24 4.70
N LYS A 106 8.86 16.02 4.39
CA LYS A 106 9.74 14.91 4.02
C LYS A 106 9.13 14.16 2.85
N VAL A 107 9.91 14.06 1.79
CA VAL A 107 9.66 13.11 0.72
C VAL A 107 10.23 11.77 1.16
N CYS A 108 9.40 10.73 1.21
CA CYS A 108 9.76 9.38 1.57
C CYS A 108 9.92 8.55 0.30
N ASP A 109 11.12 8.01 0.09
CA ASP A 109 11.55 7.22 -1.06
C ASP A 109 12.02 5.82 -0.63
N GLY A 110 12.50 5.03 -1.60
CA GLY A 110 12.82 3.61 -1.42
C GLY A 110 11.66 2.67 -1.75
N ALA A 111 11.76 1.42 -1.31
CA ALA A 111 10.72 0.42 -1.48
C ALA A 111 9.42 0.80 -0.74
N ILE A 112 8.26 0.34 -1.21
CA ILE A 112 6.96 0.63 -0.59
C ILE A 112 6.95 0.39 0.93
N PRO A 113 7.45 -0.74 1.47
CA PRO A 113 7.48 -0.94 2.93
C PRO A 113 8.26 0.13 3.67
N VAL A 114 9.38 0.59 3.09
CA VAL A 114 10.25 1.62 3.67
C VAL A 114 9.56 2.98 3.60
N MET A 115 9.02 3.36 2.44
CA MET A 115 8.30 4.62 2.26
C MET A 115 7.12 4.76 3.23
N VAL A 116 6.33 3.69 3.39
CA VAL A 116 5.19 3.66 4.32
C VAL A 116 5.66 3.82 5.76
N GLN A 117 6.71 3.09 6.16
CA GLN A 117 7.27 3.19 7.51
C GLN A 117 7.77 4.61 7.80
N ASP A 118 8.52 5.19 6.88
CA ASP A 118 9.07 6.54 6.99
C ASP A 118 7.98 7.60 7.08
N ALA A 119 6.92 7.46 6.29
CA ALA A 119 5.79 8.37 6.31
C ALA A 119 5.01 8.28 7.64
N VAL A 120 4.83 7.07 8.18
CA VAL A 120 4.21 6.85 9.50
C VAL A 120 5.05 7.46 10.62
N ILE A 121 6.36 7.21 10.65
CA ILE A 121 7.27 7.79 11.64
C ILE A 121 7.20 9.32 11.58
N LYS A 122 7.27 9.89 10.37
CA LYS A 122 7.21 11.34 10.18
C LYS A 122 5.88 11.94 10.62
N ALA A 123 4.79 11.22 10.38
CA ALA A 123 3.47 11.63 10.83
C ALA A 123 3.37 11.62 12.37
N LEU A 124 3.81 10.54 13.02
CA LEU A 124 3.82 10.43 14.48
C LEU A 124 4.67 11.53 15.15
N GLN A 125 5.82 11.87 14.57
CA GLN A 125 6.69 12.94 15.06
C GLN A 125 6.03 14.33 15.06
N ASN A 126 5.04 14.55 14.18
CA ASN A 126 4.37 15.83 14.02
C ASN A 126 2.95 15.85 14.60
N LEU A 127 2.47 14.73 15.13
CA LEU A 127 1.18 14.64 15.82
C LEU A 127 1.31 15.04 17.29
N LYS A 128 0.24 15.60 17.83
CA LYS A 128 0.16 15.88 19.26
C LYS A 128 0.15 14.55 20.01
N THR A 129 0.90 14.51 21.10
CA THR A 129 0.99 13.35 21.97
C THR A 129 0.48 13.74 23.35
N THR A 130 -0.46 12.96 23.89
CA THR A 130 -1.01 13.15 25.22
C THR A 130 -0.45 12.08 26.14
N THR A 131 0.20 12.49 27.23
CA THR A 131 0.69 11.56 28.25
C THR A 131 -0.46 11.17 29.17
N LEU A 132 -0.85 9.90 29.15
CA LEU A 132 -1.81 9.32 30.09
C LEU A 132 -1.06 8.71 31.26
N VAL A 133 -1.33 9.19 32.47
CA VAL A 133 -0.77 8.62 33.70
C VAL A 133 -1.75 7.58 34.25
N LYS A 134 -1.35 6.30 34.23
CA LYS A 134 -2.10 5.19 34.84
C LYS A 134 -1.29 4.63 36.00
N GLY A 135 -1.61 5.09 37.22
CA GLY A 135 -0.91 4.67 38.43
C GLY A 135 0.54 5.14 38.44
N VAL A 136 1.49 4.20 38.33
CA VAL A 136 2.94 4.49 38.35
C VAL A 136 3.51 4.63 36.92
N ALA A 137 2.77 4.22 35.89
CA ALA A 137 3.23 4.28 34.51
C ALA A 137 2.62 5.49 33.78
N ALA A 138 3.47 6.23 33.07
CA ALA A 138 3.06 7.22 32.09
C ALA A 138 3.18 6.60 30.69
N GLU A 139 2.13 6.71 29.89
CA GLU A 139 2.08 6.24 28.51
C GLU A 139 1.78 7.42 27.59
N ASP A 140 2.66 7.63 26.61
CA ASP A 140 2.49 8.66 25.59
C ASP A 140 1.60 8.14 24.47
N VAL A 141 0.42 8.73 24.32
CA VAL A 141 -0.58 8.32 23.33
C VAL A 141 -0.69 9.39 22.24
N PRO A 142 -0.33 9.08 20.99
CA PRO A 142 -0.50 10.01 19.88
C PRO A 142 -1.98 10.24 19.59
N GLU A 143 -2.33 11.43 19.10
CA GLU A 143 -3.70 11.82 18.73
C GLU A 143 -4.34 10.82 17.75
N ILE A 144 -3.54 10.31 16.82
CA ILE A 144 -3.94 9.25 15.89
C ILE A 144 -3.07 8.03 16.14
N PRO A 145 -3.64 6.85 16.41
CA PRO A 145 -2.87 5.63 16.61
C PRO A 145 -2.02 5.29 15.38
N GLU A 146 -0.81 4.78 15.61
CA GLU A 146 0.11 4.34 14.56
C GLU A 146 -0.56 3.38 13.57
N THR A 147 -1.36 2.43 14.08
CA THR A 147 -2.04 1.42 13.26
C THR A 147 -3.01 2.03 12.27
N VAL A 148 -3.68 3.13 12.65
CA VAL A 148 -4.62 3.86 11.79
C VAL A 148 -3.87 4.62 10.71
N LEU A 149 -2.77 5.30 11.06
CA LEU A 149 -1.93 6.00 10.09
C LEU A 149 -1.34 5.03 9.07
N ARG A 150 -0.78 3.92 9.55
CA ARG A 150 -0.20 2.87 8.70
C ARG A 150 -1.21 2.31 7.72
N GLU A 151 -2.41 1.96 8.18
CA GLU A 151 -3.47 1.45 7.31
C GLU A 151 -3.92 2.51 6.29
N ALA A 152 -4.10 3.77 6.70
CA ALA A 152 -4.51 4.84 5.81
C ALA A 152 -3.47 5.11 4.70
N ILE A 153 -2.20 5.21 5.08
CA ILE A 153 -1.09 5.45 4.13
C ILE A 153 -0.90 4.22 3.23
N THR A 154 -0.92 3.01 3.79
CA THR A 154 -0.81 1.77 3.00
C THR A 154 -1.95 1.67 1.99
N ASN A 155 -3.18 1.96 2.38
CA ASN A 155 -4.33 1.95 1.46
C ASN A 155 -4.16 2.99 0.35
N ALA A 156 -3.69 4.20 0.67
CA ALA A 156 -3.43 5.23 -0.33
C ALA A 156 -2.41 4.78 -1.39
N VAL A 157 -1.31 4.15 -0.97
CA VAL A 157 -0.28 3.60 -1.87
C VAL A 157 -0.82 2.42 -2.68
N MET A 158 -1.49 1.46 -2.02
CA MET A 158 -2.01 0.25 -2.67
C MET A 158 -3.11 0.51 -3.69
N HIS A 159 -3.91 1.56 -3.49
CA HIS A 159 -5.04 1.93 -4.37
C HIS A 159 -4.72 3.06 -5.34
N ARG A 160 -3.44 3.44 -5.42
CA ARG A 160 -2.94 4.44 -6.35
C ARG A 160 -3.13 4.01 -7.81
N ASP A 161 -3.37 4.99 -8.66
CA ASP A 161 -3.33 4.80 -10.11
C ASP A 161 -1.87 4.75 -10.59
N TYR A 162 -1.44 3.57 -11.02
CA TYR A 162 -0.09 3.32 -11.57
C TYR A 162 -0.02 3.48 -13.09
N SER A 163 -1.06 4.02 -13.73
CA SER A 163 -1.05 4.30 -15.16
C SER A 163 0.07 5.29 -15.52
N PRO A 164 0.62 5.21 -16.75
CA PRO A 164 1.62 6.17 -17.24
C PRO A 164 1.16 7.63 -17.15
N ALA A 165 -0.16 7.88 -17.24
CA ALA A 165 -0.75 9.20 -17.11
C ALA A 165 -0.62 9.82 -15.70
N ARG A 166 -0.50 8.99 -14.66
CA ARG A 166 -0.51 9.39 -13.23
C ARG A 166 0.79 9.04 -12.51
N GLN A 167 1.74 8.46 -13.22
CA GLN A 167 3.04 8.05 -12.72
C GLN A 167 3.86 9.21 -12.14
N ASN A 168 3.62 10.44 -12.62
CA ASN A 168 4.30 11.66 -12.17
C ASN A 168 3.68 12.35 -10.94
N GLU A 169 2.64 11.76 -10.34
CA GLU A 169 1.96 12.31 -9.16
C GLU A 169 2.30 11.49 -7.91
N ALA A 170 2.78 12.12 -6.84
CA ALA A 170 3.08 11.44 -5.57
C ALA A 170 1.83 11.18 -4.73
N VAL A 171 1.90 10.24 -3.79
CA VAL A 171 0.93 10.15 -2.70
C VAL A 171 1.25 11.26 -1.70
N ASN A 172 0.25 12.06 -1.33
CA ASN A 172 0.43 13.19 -0.41
C ASN A 172 -0.16 12.86 0.96
N VAL A 173 0.63 13.04 2.01
CA VAL A 173 0.21 12.97 3.41
C VAL A 173 0.33 14.37 4.00
N GLU A 174 -0.79 15.04 4.16
CA GLU A 174 -0.86 16.41 4.63
C GLU A 174 -1.32 16.42 6.09
N ILE A 175 -0.49 16.98 6.98
CA ILE A 175 -0.77 17.06 8.41
C ILE A 175 -1.12 18.51 8.74
N TYR A 176 -2.32 18.69 9.27
CA TYR A 176 -2.85 19.96 9.74
C TYR A 176 -2.98 19.94 11.25
N ALA A 177 -3.22 21.10 11.85
CA ALA A 177 -3.36 21.21 13.31
C ALA A 177 -4.55 20.43 13.91
N ASP A 178 -5.54 20.08 13.08
CA ASP A 178 -6.82 19.45 13.44
C ASP A 178 -7.08 18.10 12.75
N ARG A 179 -6.27 17.72 11.75
CA ARG A 179 -6.50 16.49 10.95
C ARG A 179 -5.26 16.06 10.16
N VAL A 180 -5.25 14.79 9.76
CA VAL A 180 -4.35 14.26 8.74
C VAL A 180 -5.15 13.90 7.49
N VAL A 181 -4.70 14.37 6.33
CA VAL A 181 -5.33 14.12 5.03
C VAL A 181 -4.36 13.30 4.18
N VAL A 182 -4.77 12.09 3.81
CA VAL A 182 -4.01 11.24 2.89
C VAL A 182 -4.69 11.27 1.52
N THR A 183 -3.97 11.75 0.51
CA THR A 183 -4.47 11.88 -0.86
C THR A 183 -3.62 11.04 -1.79
N ASN A 184 -4.24 10.13 -2.54
CA ASN A 184 -3.57 9.41 -3.61
C ASN A 184 -4.04 9.88 -4.99
N PRO A 185 -3.17 9.84 -6.01
CA PRO A 185 -3.56 10.13 -7.37
C PRO A 185 -4.41 8.97 -7.89
N GLY A 186 -5.72 9.20 -7.97
CA GLY A 186 -6.72 8.21 -8.39
C GLY A 186 -8.15 8.67 -8.06
N SER A 187 -9.14 8.13 -8.75
CA SER A 187 -10.50 8.71 -8.82
C SER A 187 -11.61 8.14 -7.90
N LEU A 188 -11.44 7.55 -6.72
CA LEU A 188 -12.47 6.62 -6.15
C LEU A 188 -12.87 5.49 -7.13
N LEU A 189 -13.15 4.30 -6.61
CA LEU A 189 -13.64 3.20 -7.45
C LEU A 189 -15.09 3.47 -7.83
N GLN A 190 -15.45 3.25 -9.10
CA GLN A 190 -16.86 3.29 -9.52
C GLN A 190 -17.69 2.42 -8.56
N ASN A 191 -18.67 3.05 -7.88
CA ASN A 191 -19.59 2.52 -6.86
C ASN A 191 -19.22 2.72 -5.38
N GLN A 192 -18.20 3.51 -5.03
CA GLN A 192 -18.02 4.00 -3.65
C GLN A 192 -18.31 5.51 -3.56
N THR A 193 -19.47 5.87 -2.99
CA THR A 193 -19.72 7.24 -2.52
C THR A 193 -19.13 7.41 -1.11
N VAL A 194 -18.89 8.65 -0.70
CA VAL A 194 -18.36 8.97 0.65
C VAL A 194 -19.23 8.34 1.75
N GLU A 195 -20.53 8.16 1.51
CA GLU A 195 -21.46 7.51 2.45
C GLU A 195 -21.26 5.98 2.60
N ASN A 196 -20.67 5.30 1.62
CA ASN A 196 -20.43 3.84 1.67
C ASN A 196 -19.10 3.46 2.36
N LEU A 197 -18.27 4.44 2.74
CA LEU A 197 -17.04 4.19 3.51
C LEU A 197 -17.31 4.02 5.01
N THR A 198 -18.44 4.55 5.51
CA THR A 198 -18.81 4.52 6.93
C THR A 198 -19.75 3.37 7.29
N THR A 199 -20.44 2.78 6.32
CA THR A 199 -21.45 1.74 6.53
C THR A 199 -21.12 0.54 5.63
N ASP A 200 -20.66 -0.56 6.21
CA ASP A 200 -20.34 -1.81 5.51
C ASP A 200 -19.25 -1.73 4.42
N ALA A 201 -18.09 -1.15 4.75
CA ALA A 201 -16.94 -1.06 3.86
C ALA A 201 -16.41 -2.46 3.45
N LYS A 202 -16.95 -3.01 2.37
CA LYS A 202 -16.25 -4.01 1.58
C LYS A 202 -15.05 -3.31 0.95
N SER A 203 -13.85 -3.66 1.39
CA SER A 203 -12.60 -3.31 0.72
C SER A 203 -12.64 -3.91 -0.69
N VAL A 204 -13.03 -3.10 -1.67
CA VAL A 204 -12.96 -3.46 -3.09
C VAL A 204 -11.64 -2.93 -3.61
N LEU A 205 -10.83 -3.83 -4.16
CA LEU A 205 -9.53 -3.51 -4.74
C LEU A 205 -9.72 -2.98 -6.16
N ARG A 206 -8.90 -1.99 -6.56
CA ARG A 206 -8.93 -1.38 -7.89
C ARG A 206 -8.58 -2.35 -9.01
N ASN A 207 -7.71 -3.31 -8.69
CA ASN A 207 -7.42 -4.47 -9.54
C ASN A 207 -8.09 -5.74 -9.00
N PRO A 208 -9.33 -6.04 -9.40
CA PRO A 208 -9.91 -7.35 -9.15
C PRO A 208 -9.20 -8.40 -10.01
N CYS A 209 -8.80 -9.52 -9.41
CA CYS A 209 -8.40 -10.68 -10.19
C CYS A 209 -9.57 -11.16 -11.04
N ARG A 210 -9.33 -11.29 -12.34
CA ARG A 210 -10.14 -12.15 -13.19
C ARG A 210 -9.97 -13.61 -12.74
N GLY A 211 -10.90 -14.05 -11.90
CA GLY A 211 -11.15 -15.48 -11.70
C GLY A 211 -11.65 -16.09 -13.00
N THR A 212 -11.03 -17.19 -13.41
CA THR A 212 -11.46 -18.01 -14.54
C THR A 212 -12.95 -18.34 -14.41
N ARG A 213 -13.69 -18.13 -15.50
CA ARG A 213 -15.10 -18.55 -15.62
C ARG A 213 -15.15 -20.07 -15.49
N ASP A 214 -15.62 -20.58 -14.36
CA ASP A 214 -16.13 -21.95 -14.29
C ASP A 214 -17.65 -21.94 -14.37
N ARG A 215 -18.13 -22.64 -15.40
CA ARG A 215 -19.55 -22.96 -15.61
C ARG A 215 -20.00 -23.95 -14.53
N GLU A 216 -21.22 -23.74 -14.07
CA GLU A 216 -22.11 -24.72 -13.43
C GLU A 216 -21.53 -25.67 -12.37
N SER A 217 -21.80 -25.36 -11.10
CA SER A 217 -22.38 -26.36 -10.19
C SER A 217 -23.15 -25.68 -9.06
N ARG A 218 -24.40 -26.11 -8.86
CA ARG A 218 -25.22 -25.73 -7.72
C ARG A 218 -24.61 -26.34 -6.47
N CYS A 219 -24.34 -25.52 -5.44
CA CYS A 219 -24.21 -26.04 -4.07
C CYS A 219 -24.72 -25.03 -3.03
N PRO A 220 -25.29 -25.54 -1.91
CA PRO A 220 -26.30 -24.85 -1.12
C PRO A 220 -25.72 -23.92 -0.04
N LYS A 221 -26.54 -22.94 0.32
CA LYS A 221 -26.31 -21.90 1.33
C LYS A 221 -26.06 -22.52 2.72
N SER A 222 -24.81 -22.58 3.16
CA SER A 222 -24.41 -22.35 4.57
C SER A 222 -22.89 -22.27 4.67
N ARG A 223 -22.38 -21.39 5.54
CA ARG A 223 -20.95 -21.03 5.74
C ARG A 223 -20.37 -20.09 4.67
N ARG A 224 -20.71 -18.79 4.79
CA ARG A 224 -20.01 -17.71 4.09
C ARG A 224 -18.72 -17.37 4.83
N ASN A 225 -17.62 -18.05 4.48
CA ASN A 225 -16.26 -17.54 4.63
C ASN A 225 -15.30 -18.41 3.84
N THR A 226 -15.31 -18.26 2.52
CA THR A 226 -14.29 -18.87 1.67
C THR A 226 -14.05 -18.04 0.43
N ALA A 227 -12.75 -17.88 0.16
CA ALA A 227 -12.13 -17.43 -1.08
C ALA A 227 -12.40 -15.98 -1.46
N HIS A 228 -11.39 -15.12 -1.27
CA HIS A 228 -10.91 -14.14 -2.26
C HIS A 228 -9.45 -13.81 -1.88
N ARG A 229 -8.51 -14.65 -2.34
CA ARG A 229 -7.06 -14.43 -2.18
C ARG A 229 -6.53 -13.99 -3.54
N CYS A 230 -6.28 -12.69 -3.67
CA CYS A 230 -5.81 -12.05 -4.89
C CYS A 230 -4.43 -11.42 -4.64
N ALA A 231 -3.61 -11.17 -5.65
CA ALA A 231 -2.20 -10.81 -5.49
C ALA A 231 -1.91 -9.39 -5.00
N THR A 232 -2.91 -8.52 -4.88
CA THR A 232 -2.84 -7.36 -3.98
C THR A 232 -2.59 -7.80 -2.54
N SER A 233 -2.92 -9.06 -2.20
CA SER A 233 -2.54 -9.73 -0.97
C SER A 233 -1.06 -10.06 -0.88
N SER A 234 -0.25 -10.03 -1.94
CA SER A 234 1.19 -10.25 -1.81
C SER A 234 1.83 -9.05 -1.13
N ALA A 235 1.55 -7.84 -1.62
CA ALA A 235 1.98 -6.58 -1.01
C ALA A 235 1.19 -6.26 0.26
N GLN A 236 -0.13 -6.45 0.32
CA GLN A 236 -0.88 -6.31 1.58
C GLN A 236 -0.48 -7.37 2.62
N ARG A 237 -0.06 -8.58 2.25
CA ARG A 237 0.53 -9.52 3.23
C ARG A 237 1.96 -9.13 3.54
N ALA A 238 2.75 -8.65 2.57
CA ALA A 238 4.10 -8.10 2.75
C ALA A 238 4.11 -6.92 3.74
N LEU A 239 3.06 -6.10 3.74
CA LEU A 239 2.93 -4.84 4.49
C LEU A 239 2.02 -4.92 5.72
N ARG A 240 1.18 -5.96 5.86
CA ARG A 240 0.43 -6.21 7.10
C ARG A 240 1.37 -6.81 8.14
N TYR A 241 1.72 -5.98 9.12
CA TYR A 241 2.69 -6.15 10.21
C TYR A 241 4.14 -5.93 9.77
#